data_AF-A0AAV9PIE0-F1
#
_entry.id   AF-A0AAV9PIE0-F1
#
_cell.length_a   1.000
_cell.length_b   1.000
_cell.length_c   1.000
_cell.angle_alpha   90.00
_cell.angle_beta   90.00
_cell.angle_gamma   90.00
#
_symmetry.space_group_name_H-M   'P 1'
#
loop_
_entity.id
_entity.type
_entity.pdbx_description
1 polymer ?
#
loop_
_entity_poly.entity_id
_entity_poly.type
_entity_poly.pdbx_seq_one_letter_code
_entity_poly.pdbx_strand_id
1 'polypeptide(L)'
;MSTLKVVCLISGGKDSLFSILHCMKHGHSIVALANLHPPDHEQADAVEDLDSYMYQTVGHSVIPLYKKALGLPLYRQAITGLAKNQDKCYGPSSDEDEAEALLPLLRKVMSHHPEVNAVSTGAILSDYQRTRVESVAIRLGLTPLSYLWQWPNLLPHSQDSLLKDMAEVGQDSRIIKVASGGLDESNLWQNVADTRTISRLNKAVQRFGSADDGAVLGEGGEYETLALSGPFPLWKGRIKVDDADLQVVSGEAGSASVRVAKAEVQSETGAGDITNLRQPPLLEPQFHAIWQELRGDDFLANTQHDIDVHDHGNPSASPGLILLADIVGDGANAAGQMAAIMDQSTVLLEEAGHKLADVAYTSIVLRDMADFASVNAVYGSYFVHPNPPARATIACPDVVPDGKRVMVALTSFRNDKVNSRKGLHVQSRSYWAPANIGPYSQAISISEENKSAVTYVAGQIPLVPATMEPVQDRDEGSFGIQTVLALQHLDRIGRAMRIQRWNSAVAFIATRSNELAAALSRRAHQAWQAYHQPPPLDDGAVSEPEDESFDVWHSTFGGKREQHWGSTPDHTETRSRRDTARVPPLHVVRVQALPRGCNIEWVGFGLTNDGGEHHVPHAQHLLRLFQQNII
;
A
#
# COMPACT_ATOMS: atom_id res chain seq x y z
N MET A 1 11.84 -5.01 -19.27
CA MET A 1 11.33 -3.88 -18.47
C MET A 1 11.98 -2.60 -18.94
N SER A 2 11.24 -1.50 -18.98
CA SER A 2 11.84 -0.18 -19.21
C SER A 2 12.66 0.24 -18.00
N THR A 3 13.97 0.42 -18.17
CA THR A 3 14.86 0.98 -17.14
C THR A 3 14.44 2.42 -16.83
N LEU A 4 14.04 2.68 -15.59
CA LEU A 4 13.75 4.04 -15.11
C LEU A 4 15.05 4.79 -14.80
N LYS A 5 14.97 6.12 -14.90
CA LYS A 5 16.02 7.07 -14.55
C LYS A 5 15.58 7.79 -13.27
N VAL A 6 16.19 7.39 -12.16
CA VAL A 6 15.67 7.63 -10.82
C VAL A 6 16.45 8.74 -10.13
N VAL A 7 15.74 9.72 -9.58
CA VAL A 7 16.25 10.58 -8.50
C VAL A 7 15.87 9.96 -7.16
N CYS A 8 16.85 9.77 -6.27
CA CYS A 8 16.61 9.16 -4.96
C CYS A 8 16.55 10.23 -3.88
N LEU A 9 15.43 10.29 -3.16
CA LEU A 9 15.31 11.12 -1.97
C LEU A 9 16.11 10.47 -0.84
N ILE A 10 17.06 11.21 -0.28
CA ILE A 10 17.89 10.74 0.82
C ILE A 10 17.71 11.62 2.07
N SER A 11 17.62 10.95 3.21
CA SER A 11 17.69 11.58 4.54
C SER A 11 19.06 11.38 5.19
N GLY A 12 19.86 10.45 4.67
CA GLY A 12 21.07 9.94 5.32
C GLY A 12 20.78 8.71 6.19
N GLY A 13 19.53 8.46 6.57
CA GLY A 13 19.12 7.30 7.34
C GLY A 13 19.10 5.99 6.54
N LYS A 14 19.06 4.88 7.29
CA LYS A 14 19.13 3.49 6.80
C LYS A 14 18.18 3.22 5.63
N ASP A 15 16.95 3.74 5.69
CA ASP A 15 15.87 3.34 4.77
C ASP A 15 16.05 3.96 3.40
N SER A 16 16.42 5.24 3.39
CA SER A 16 16.58 5.98 2.15
C SER A 16 17.70 5.40 1.27
N LEU A 17 18.80 4.93 1.87
CA LEU A 17 19.90 4.28 1.14
C LEU A 17 19.57 2.83 0.77
N PHE A 18 18.89 2.08 1.65
CA PHE A 18 18.51 0.70 1.36
C PHE A 18 17.48 0.63 0.22
N SER A 19 16.55 1.59 0.13
CA SER A 19 15.59 1.70 -0.98
C SER A 19 16.26 1.87 -2.36
N ILE A 20 17.43 2.53 -2.42
CA ILE A 20 18.22 2.67 -3.66
C ILE A 20 18.71 1.30 -4.15
N LEU A 21 19.09 0.39 -3.25
CA LEU A 21 19.50 -0.96 -3.62
C LEU A 21 18.39 -1.71 -4.34
N HIS A 22 17.14 -1.55 -3.90
CA HIS A 22 15.97 -2.13 -4.57
C HIS A 22 15.73 -1.51 -5.96
N CYS A 23 15.90 -0.20 -6.11
CA CYS A 23 15.87 0.44 -7.43
C CYS A 23 16.92 -0.18 -8.39
N MET A 24 18.14 -0.39 -7.92
CA MET A 24 19.22 -1.02 -8.69
C MET A 24 18.91 -2.48 -9.02
N LYS A 25 18.37 -3.25 -8.07
CA LYS A 25 17.96 -4.65 -8.26
C LYS A 25 16.87 -4.80 -9.32
N HIS A 26 15.99 -3.81 -9.45
CA HIS A 26 15.00 -3.71 -10.54
C HIS A 26 15.56 -3.17 -11.87
N GLY A 27 16.88 -3.01 -11.97
CA GLY A 27 17.56 -2.58 -13.20
C GLY A 27 17.33 -1.11 -13.53
N HIS A 28 16.95 -0.28 -12.56
CA HIS A 28 16.83 1.16 -12.73
C HIS A 28 18.19 1.86 -12.63
N SER A 29 18.39 2.94 -13.37
CA SER A 29 19.60 3.76 -13.28
C SER A 29 19.40 4.88 -12.27
N ILE A 30 20.29 4.96 -11.28
CA ILE A 30 20.29 6.06 -10.31
C ILE A 30 21.02 7.25 -10.93
N VAL A 31 20.32 8.37 -11.09
CA VAL A 31 20.84 9.56 -11.77
C VAL A 31 21.35 10.59 -10.78
N ALA A 32 20.60 10.85 -9.72
CA ALA A 32 20.92 11.89 -8.75
C ALA A 32 20.35 11.57 -7.36
N LEU A 33 20.95 12.19 -6.36
CA LEU A 33 20.46 12.24 -4.99
C LEU A 33 19.79 13.59 -4.74
N ALA A 34 18.70 13.60 -4.00
CA ALA A 34 17.99 14.80 -3.61
C ALA A 34 17.72 14.78 -2.11
N ASN A 35 17.99 15.90 -1.43
CA ASN A 35 17.83 16.02 0.02
C ASN A 35 17.21 17.38 0.37
N LEU A 36 16.23 17.36 1.27
CA LEU A 36 15.73 18.56 1.93
C LEU A 36 16.45 18.71 3.28
N HIS A 37 16.79 19.94 3.65
CA HIS A 37 17.55 20.23 4.87
C HIS A 37 16.97 21.43 5.64
N PRO A 38 17.25 21.54 6.94
CA PRO A 38 16.96 22.73 7.73
C PRO A 38 17.45 24.03 7.04
N PRO A 39 16.71 25.15 7.14
CA PRO A 39 17.21 26.45 6.72
C PRO A 39 18.45 26.87 7.54
N ASP A 40 19.36 27.62 6.92
CA ASP A 40 20.54 28.15 7.60
C ASP A 40 20.10 29.25 8.59
N HIS A 41 20.17 28.98 9.90
CA HIS A 41 19.95 30.01 10.93
C HIS A 41 21.23 30.82 11.18
N GLU A 42 21.14 32.15 11.28
CA GLU A 42 22.27 33.05 11.58
C GLU A 42 22.84 32.89 13.01
N GLN A 43 22.26 32.02 13.84
CA GLN A 43 22.73 31.68 15.19
C GLN A 43 23.03 30.19 15.29
N ALA A 44 24.32 29.87 15.41
CA ALA A 44 24.90 28.52 15.38
C ALA A 44 24.49 27.59 16.56
N ASP A 45 23.60 28.06 17.45
CA ASP A 45 23.12 27.36 18.65
C ASP A 45 21.59 27.12 18.63
N ALA A 46 20.90 27.38 17.50
CA ALA A 46 19.49 27.04 17.36
C ALA A 46 19.31 25.55 17.02
N VAL A 47 18.59 24.86 17.90
CA VAL A 47 18.14 23.45 17.87
C VAL A 47 18.26 22.77 16.48
N GLU A 48 19.16 21.78 16.33
CA GLU A 48 19.31 20.95 15.12
C GLU A 48 18.05 20.09 14.82
N ASP A 49 17.08 20.10 15.73
CA ASP A 49 15.79 19.43 15.66
C ASP A 49 14.71 20.45 15.27
N LEU A 50 14.37 20.51 13.97
CA LEU A 50 13.09 21.08 13.57
C LEU A 50 12.05 19.98 13.71
N ASP A 51 10.89 20.30 14.28
CA ASP A 51 9.74 19.40 14.36
C ASP A 51 9.12 19.12 12.97
N SER A 52 9.85 18.43 12.08
CA SER A 52 9.38 17.98 10.77
C SER A 52 8.92 16.52 10.86
N TYR A 53 7.68 16.27 10.42
CA TYR A 53 7.14 14.92 10.30
C TYR A 53 7.65 14.21 9.03
N MET A 54 8.22 14.96 8.08
CA MET A 54 8.60 14.45 6.77
C MET A 54 10.10 14.20 6.62
N TYR A 55 10.96 14.98 7.30
CA TYR A 55 12.39 15.00 7.01
C TYR A 55 13.25 14.87 8.26
N GLN A 56 14.25 13.99 8.17
CA GLN A 56 15.32 13.85 9.16
C GLN A 56 16.19 15.11 9.15
N THR A 57 16.40 15.73 10.31
CA THR A 57 17.28 16.91 10.45
C THR A 57 18.60 16.60 11.14
N VAL A 58 18.63 15.57 12.00
CA VAL A 58 19.84 15.13 12.69
C VAL A 58 20.80 14.45 11.71
N GLY A 59 22.08 14.80 11.80
CA GLY A 59 23.13 14.28 10.92
C GLY A 59 23.19 14.94 9.53
N HIS A 60 22.43 16.03 9.29
CA HIS A 60 22.39 16.69 7.98
C HIS A 60 23.76 17.26 7.52
N SER A 61 24.69 17.48 8.44
CA SER A 61 26.06 17.93 8.17
C SER A 61 26.89 16.90 7.40
N VAL A 62 26.56 15.61 7.54
CA VAL A 62 27.25 14.50 6.86
C VAL A 62 26.74 14.30 5.43
N ILE A 63 25.51 14.73 5.13
CA ILE A 63 24.83 14.48 3.85
C ILE A 63 25.65 14.89 2.60
N PRO A 64 26.37 16.04 2.59
CA PRO A 64 27.21 16.43 1.45
C PRO A 64 28.25 15.36 1.04
N LEU A 65 28.67 14.50 1.98
CA LEU A 65 29.66 13.45 1.72
C LEU A 65 29.12 12.31 0.85
N TYR A 66 27.80 12.06 0.81
CA TYR A 66 27.21 11.03 -0.06
C TYR A 66 27.50 11.27 -1.53
N LYS A 67 27.65 12.53 -1.97
CA LYS A 67 28.07 12.84 -3.35
C LYS A 67 29.36 12.11 -3.72
N LYS A 68 30.34 12.10 -2.83
CA LYS A 68 31.63 11.44 -3.03
C LYS A 68 31.55 9.95 -2.69
N ALA A 69 30.87 9.56 -1.61
CA ALA A 69 30.77 8.17 -1.18
C ALA A 69 30.01 7.27 -2.17
N LEU A 70 28.98 7.81 -2.83
CA LEU A 70 28.19 7.09 -3.85
C LEU A 70 28.60 7.46 -5.28
N GLY A 71 29.39 8.54 -5.43
CA GLY A 71 29.78 9.10 -6.73
C GLY A 71 28.57 9.44 -7.60
N LEU A 72 27.57 10.10 -7.01
CA LEU A 72 26.33 10.56 -7.64
C LEU A 72 26.16 12.07 -7.35
N PRO A 73 25.60 12.86 -8.29
CA PRO A 73 25.31 14.27 -8.02
C PRO A 73 24.28 14.39 -6.89
N LEU A 74 24.47 15.37 -6.01
CA LEU A 74 23.59 15.66 -4.88
C LEU A 74 23.00 17.05 -5.03
N TYR A 75 21.68 17.13 -5.00
CA TYR A 75 20.91 18.36 -5.01
C TYR A 75 20.28 18.57 -3.63
N ARG A 76 20.45 19.77 -3.10
CA ARG A 76 19.91 20.15 -1.79
C ARG A 76 19.03 21.38 -1.92
N GLN A 77 18.01 21.42 -1.07
CA GLN A 77 17.05 22.52 -0.96
C GLN A 77 16.70 22.69 0.52
N ALA A 78 16.66 23.94 0.99
CA ALA A 78 16.18 24.22 2.34
C ALA A 78 14.67 23.95 2.42
N ILE A 79 14.21 23.37 3.52
CA ILE A 79 12.78 23.20 3.80
C ILE A 79 12.16 24.58 3.94
N THR A 80 11.13 24.83 3.13
CA THR A 80 10.30 26.04 3.18
C THR A 80 8.91 25.64 3.63
N GLY A 81 8.35 26.34 4.61
CA GLY A 81 7.01 26.03 5.13
C GLY A 81 7.01 25.27 6.46
N LEU A 82 5.82 24.94 6.95
CA LEU A 82 5.57 24.19 8.19
C LEU A 82 4.73 22.95 7.89
N ALA A 83 4.69 21.97 8.79
CA ALA A 83 3.81 20.81 8.71
C ALA A 83 2.34 21.20 8.94
N LYS A 84 1.70 21.85 7.95
CA LYS A 84 0.35 22.40 8.04
C LYS A 84 -0.72 21.34 7.78
N ASN A 85 -0.56 20.59 6.71
CA ASN A 85 -1.43 19.46 6.45
C ASN A 85 -0.85 18.25 7.20
N GLN A 86 -1.57 17.77 8.22
CA GLN A 86 -1.19 16.58 9.00
C GLN A 86 -1.98 15.32 8.61
N ASP A 87 -2.81 15.41 7.57
CA ASP A 87 -3.64 14.30 7.13
C ASP A 87 -2.80 13.18 6.50
N LYS A 88 -3.29 11.94 6.66
CA LYS A 88 -2.71 10.74 6.05
C LYS A 88 -2.81 10.74 4.52
N CYS A 89 -3.75 11.51 3.98
CA CYS A 89 -3.99 11.62 2.55
C CYS A 89 -3.60 13.03 2.10
N TYR A 90 -2.90 13.13 0.99
CA TYR A 90 -2.30 14.40 0.58
C TYR A 90 -2.62 14.73 -0.87
N GLY A 91 -2.89 16.00 -1.13
CA GLY A 91 -3.10 16.59 -2.44
C GLY A 91 -2.38 17.94 -2.53
N PRO A 92 -2.41 18.63 -3.69
CA PRO A 92 -1.80 19.95 -3.82
C PRO A 92 -2.28 20.89 -2.71
N SER A 93 -1.34 21.49 -1.98
CA SER A 93 -1.65 22.40 -0.87
C SER A 93 -1.08 23.80 -1.11
N SER A 94 -1.22 24.71 -0.14
CA SER A 94 -0.59 26.04 -0.20
C SER A 94 0.94 25.92 -0.20
N ASP A 95 1.64 26.86 -0.85
CA ASP A 95 3.11 26.94 -0.91
C ASP A 95 3.83 27.01 0.46
N GLU A 96 3.06 27.08 1.56
CA GLU A 96 3.53 27.15 2.95
C GLU A 96 3.63 25.78 3.65
N ASP A 97 3.30 24.68 2.98
CA ASP A 97 3.42 23.30 3.53
C ASP A 97 4.80 22.69 3.24
N GLU A 98 5.39 22.01 4.22
CA GLU A 98 6.76 21.47 4.11
C GLU A 98 6.97 20.53 2.91
N ALA A 99 5.93 19.81 2.50
CA ALA A 99 6.01 18.85 1.40
C ALA A 99 6.15 19.55 0.03
N GLU A 100 5.66 20.79 -0.10
CA GLU A 100 5.76 21.56 -1.34
C GLU A 100 7.21 22.01 -1.59
N ALA A 101 8.09 22.01 -0.58
CA ALA A 101 9.53 22.24 -0.75
C ALA A 101 10.21 21.18 -1.65
N LEU A 102 9.58 20.01 -1.80
CA LEU A 102 10.06 18.95 -2.70
C LEU A 102 9.92 19.32 -4.19
N LEU A 103 8.92 20.13 -4.56
CA LEU A 103 8.72 20.56 -5.95
C LEU A 103 9.87 21.36 -6.53
N PRO A 104 10.34 22.48 -5.93
CA PRO A 104 11.47 23.23 -6.48
C PRO A 104 12.74 22.38 -6.53
N LEU A 105 12.96 21.49 -5.54
CA LEU A 105 14.08 20.56 -5.53
C LEU A 105 14.04 19.61 -6.73
N LEU A 106 12.93 18.92 -6.96
CA LEU A 106 12.80 17.97 -8.06
C LEU A 106 12.80 18.67 -9.43
N ARG A 107 12.20 19.86 -9.56
CA ARG A 107 12.32 20.69 -10.78
C ARG A 107 13.76 21.05 -11.08
N LYS A 108 14.55 21.39 -10.05
CA LYS A 108 15.99 21.66 -10.20
C LYS A 108 16.76 20.42 -10.65
N VAL A 109 16.42 19.24 -10.15
CA VAL A 109 17.03 17.98 -10.63
C VAL A 109 16.65 17.73 -12.08
N MET A 110 15.37 17.80 -12.43
CA MET A 110 14.88 17.55 -13.80
C MET A 110 15.42 18.55 -14.84
N SER A 111 15.71 19.80 -14.44
CA SER A 111 16.31 20.77 -15.36
C SER A 111 17.76 20.43 -15.71
N HIS A 112 18.50 19.82 -14.77
CA HIS A 112 19.88 19.35 -15.00
C HIS A 112 19.93 17.93 -15.58
N HIS A 113 18.89 17.13 -15.33
CA HIS A 113 18.75 15.74 -15.76
C HIS A 113 17.37 15.50 -16.40
N PRO A 114 17.14 15.97 -17.64
CA PRO A 114 15.84 15.83 -18.32
C PRO A 114 15.41 14.38 -18.56
N GLU A 115 16.35 13.42 -18.48
CA GLU A 115 16.08 11.99 -18.58
C GLU A 115 15.37 11.40 -17.35
N VAL A 116 15.37 12.09 -16.21
CA VAL A 116 14.74 11.63 -14.96
C VAL A 116 13.24 11.46 -15.16
N ASN A 117 12.74 10.27 -14.85
CA ASN A 117 11.33 9.91 -15.00
C ASN A 117 10.75 9.18 -13.78
N ALA A 118 11.52 9.06 -12.71
CA ALA A 118 11.08 8.41 -11.47
C ALA A 118 11.75 9.01 -10.23
N VAL A 119 11.07 8.92 -9.09
CA VAL A 119 11.58 9.33 -7.77
C VAL A 119 11.45 8.20 -6.76
N SER A 120 12.49 7.95 -5.98
CA SER A 120 12.50 6.92 -4.94
C SER A 120 12.43 7.51 -3.54
N THR A 121 11.65 6.89 -2.65
CA THR A 121 11.58 7.21 -1.21
C THR A 121 11.93 5.99 -0.34
N GLY A 122 12.33 6.25 0.90
CA GLY A 122 12.64 5.23 1.92
C GLY A 122 11.47 4.88 2.85
N ALA A 123 10.27 5.42 2.64
CA ALA A 123 9.13 5.19 3.54
C ALA A 123 8.79 3.69 3.68
N ILE A 124 8.65 3.20 4.93
CA ILE A 124 8.32 1.79 5.22
C ILE A 124 6.85 1.63 5.59
N LEU A 125 6.34 2.28 6.63
CA LEU A 125 4.92 2.17 7.03
C LEU A 125 4.20 3.52 6.97
N SER A 126 4.93 4.63 7.04
CA SER A 126 4.36 5.98 6.98
C SER A 126 3.59 6.29 5.69
N ASP A 127 2.27 6.25 5.76
CA ASP A 127 1.37 6.78 4.72
C ASP A 127 1.55 8.30 4.53
N TYR A 128 1.88 9.01 5.61
CA TYR A 128 2.10 10.46 5.59
C TYR A 128 3.22 10.84 4.62
N GLN A 129 4.38 10.19 4.74
CA GLN A 129 5.54 10.45 3.88
C GLN A 129 5.29 9.97 2.46
N ARG A 130 4.74 8.76 2.30
CA ARG A 130 4.47 8.15 0.99
C ARG A 130 3.54 9.02 0.13
N THR A 131 2.38 9.40 0.66
CA THR A 131 1.36 10.12 -0.11
C THR A 131 1.81 11.51 -0.55
N ARG A 132 2.64 12.20 0.25
CA ARG A 132 3.27 13.48 -0.13
C ARG A 132 4.24 13.33 -1.30
N VAL A 133 5.13 12.34 -1.22
CA VAL A 133 6.07 12.05 -2.33
C VAL A 133 5.30 11.64 -3.59
N GLU A 134 4.27 10.79 -3.47
CA GLU A 134 3.41 10.39 -4.59
C GLU A 134 2.73 11.61 -5.25
N SER A 135 2.10 12.48 -4.45
CA SER A 135 1.43 13.70 -4.94
C SER A 135 2.39 14.60 -5.73
N VAL A 136 3.57 14.89 -5.18
CA VAL A 136 4.58 15.73 -5.85
C VAL A 136 5.12 15.04 -7.11
N ALA A 137 5.42 13.75 -7.05
CA ALA A 137 5.94 12.99 -8.18
C ALA A 137 4.98 13.03 -9.38
N ILE A 138 3.69 12.76 -9.13
CA ILE A 138 2.67 12.68 -10.17
C ILE A 138 2.44 14.04 -10.83
N ARG A 139 2.45 15.13 -10.06
CA ARG A 139 2.36 16.51 -10.59
C ARG A 139 3.53 16.87 -11.51
N LEU A 140 4.69 16.22 -11.33
CA LEU A 140 5.87 16.38 -12.17
C LEU A 140 5.97 15.33 -13.29
N GLY A 141 4.99 14.41 -13.40
CA GLY A 141 5.04 13.31 -14.37
C GLY A 141 6.08 12.24 -14.06
N LEU A 142 6.56 12.16 -12.81
CA LEU A 142 7.51 11.16 -12.34
C LEU A 142 6.77 9.93 -11.81
N THR A 143 7.36 8.75 -12.02
CA THR A 143 6.91 7.50 -11.39
C THR A 143 7.42 7.44 -9.95
N PRO A 144 6.56 7.41 -8.91
CA PRO A 144 7.01 7.24 -7.54
C PRO A 144 7.34 5.77 -7.23
N LEU A 145 8.46 5.54 -6.54
CA LEU A 145 8.97 4.24 -6.12
C LEU A 145 9.10 4.20 -4.60
N SER A 146 8.40 3.27 -3.96
CA SER A 146 8.36 3.08 -2.50
C SER A 146 8.56 1.59 -2.18
N TYR A 147 9.71 1.03 -2.56
CA TYR A 147 9.95 -0.41 -2.48
C TYR A 147 9.87 -0.98 -1.07
N LEU A 148 10.20 -0.18 -0.04
CA LEU A 148 10.15 -0.61 1.36
C LEU A 148 8.75 -0.49 1.96
N TRP A 149 7.77 0.07 1.23
CA TRP A 149 6.46 0.29 1.79
C TRP A 149 5.75 -1.03 2.10
N GLN A 150 5.23 -1.14 3.33
CA GLN A 150 4.61 -2.32 3.93
C GLN A 150 5.57 -3.51 4.15
N TRP A 151 6.89 -3.28 4.26
CA TRP A 151 7.88 -4.36 4.40
C TRP A 151 7.62 -5.36 5.54
N PRO A 152 7.26 -4.95 6.77
CA PRO A 152 6.91 -5.89 7.85
C PRO A 152 5.72 -6.80 7.51
N ASN A 153 4.84 -6.36 6.62
CA ASN A 153 3.68 -7.12 6.15
C ASN A 153 4.01 -8.05 4.97
N LEU A 154 5.27 -8.11 4.54
CA LEU A 154 5.78 -9.07 3.56
C LEU A 154 6.50 -10.21 4.30
N LEU A 155 6.62 -11.37 3.65
CA LEU A 155 7.37 -12.49 4.21
C LEU A 155 8.78 -12.05 4.65
N PRO A 156 9.27 -12.49 5.81
CA PRO A 156 8.71 -13.52 6.71
C PRO A 156 7.66 -13.02 7.73
N HIS A 157 7.04 -11.86 7.51
CA HIS A 157 6.07 -11.23 8.44
C HIS A 157 6.67 -10.93 9.81
N SER A 158 7.85 -10.29 9.82
CA SER A 158 8.52 -9.87 11.05
C SER A 158 8.85 -8.38 11.03
N GLN A 159 8.61 -7.71 12.16
CA GLN A 159 8.92 -6.29 12.38
C GLN A 159 10.42 -5.98 12.25
N ASP A 160 11.30 -6.97 12.49
CA ASP A 160 12.75 -6.80 12.42
C ASP A 160 13.38 -7.30 11.11
N SER A 161 12.57 -7.83 10.18
CA SER A 161 13.07 -8.48 8.95
C SER A 161 13.90 -7.53 8.09
N LEU A 162 13.48 -6.27 7.96
CA LEU A 162 14.19 -5.27 7.17
C LEU A 162 15.61 -5.00 7.72
N LEU A 163 15.79 -4.96 9.04
CA LEU A 163 17.10 -4.77 9.66
C LEU A 163 18.01 -5.97 9.44
N LYS A 164 17.44 -7.19 9.45
CA LYS A 164 18.16 -8.42 9.10
C LYS A 164 18.60 -8.41 7.64
N ASP A 165 17.73 -7.95 6.74
CA ASP A 165 18.07 -7.79 5.31
C ASP A 165 19.18 -6.74 5.10
N MET A 166 19.16 -5.65 5.86
CA MET A 166 20.23 -4.65 5.87
C MET A 166 21.56 -5.24 6.35
N ALA A 167 21.54 -6.06 7.40
CA ALA A 167 22.72 -6.76 7.89
C ALA A 167 23.30 -7.71 6.84
N GLU A 168 22.44 -8.47 6.16
CA GLU A 168 22.81 -9.49 5.17
C GLU A 168 23.53 -8.90 3.95
N VAL A 169 23.13 -7.69 3.53
CA VAL A 169 23.82 -6.97 2.43
C VAL A 169 24.99 -6.11 2.92
N GLY A 170 25.31 -6.12 4.21
CA GLY A 170 26.43 -5.37 4.78
C GLY A 170 26.20 -3.86 4.89
N GLN A 171 24.95 -3.39 4.98
CA GLN A 171 24.66 -1.98 5.23
C GLN A 171 25.03 -1.61 6.68
N ASP A 172 25.92 -0.63 6.85
CA ASP A 172 26.30 -0.06 8.15
C ASP A 172 25.51 1.23 8.37
N SER A 173 24.60 1.23 9.33
CA SER A 173 23.79 2.39 9.70
C SER A 173 23.79 2.59 11.20
N ARG A 174 24.33 3.72 11.65
CA ARG A 174 24.52 4.04 13.06
C ARG A 174 23.32 4.77 13.63
N ILE A 175 22.88 4.41 14.82
CA ILE A 175 21.85 5.15 15.55
C ILE A 175 22.43 6.52 15.97
N ILE A 176 21.79 7.61 15.56
CA ILE A 176 22.26 8.98 15.82
C ILE A 176 21.28 9.80 16.66
N LYS A 177 20.06 9.32 16.88
CA LYS A 177 19.07 9.93 17.76
C LYS A 177 18.27 8.81 18.41
N VAL A 178 17.89 8.98 19.67
CA VAL A 178 16.91 8.15 20.37
C VAL A 178 15.89 9.06 21.04
N ALA A 179 14.61 8.69 20.99
CA ALA A 179 13.50 9.47 21.54
C ALA A 179 12.38 8.57 22.11
N SER A 180 12.73 7.41 22.64
CA SER A 180 11.77 6.45 23.21
C SER A 180 12.23 5.96 24.58
N GLY A 181 11.29 5.76 25.52
CA GLY A 181 11.59 5.35 26.90
C GLY A 181 12.30 4.00 27.04
N GLY A 182 12.37 3.20 25.96
CA GLY A 182 13.12 1.94 25.91
C GLY A 182 14.55 2.05 25.36
N LEU A 183 14.98 3.22 24.90
CA LEU A 183 16.30 3.46 24.31
C LEU A 183 17.00 4.61 25.03
N ASP A 184 18.32 4.49 25.22
CA ASP A 184 19.13 5.48 25.95
C ASP A 184 20.42 5.82 25.18
N GLU A 185 21.26 6.68 25.77
CA GLU A 185 22.53 7.11 25.18
C GLU A 185 23.46 5.93 24.83
N SER A 186 23.34 4.78 25.50
CA SER A 186 24.18 3.60 25.21
C SER A 186 23.84 2.92 23.88
N ASN A 187 22.69 3.27 23.29
CA ASN A 187 22.31 2.84 21.94
C ASN A 187 22.93 3.70 20.85
N LEU A 188 23.37 4.92 21.17
CA LEU A 188 23.96 5.83 20.19
C LEU A 188 25.23 5.21 19.59
N TRP A 189 25.42 5.46 18.29
CA TRP A 189 26.53 4.96 17.48
C TRP A 189 26.63 3.43 17.32
N GLN A 190 25.66 2.67 17.84
CA GLN A 190 25.54 1.24 17.53
C GLN A 190 25.04 1.07 16.09
N ASN A 191 25.53 0.04 15.38
CA ASN A 191 24.94 -0.33 14.11
C ASN A 191 23.55 -0.95 14.37
N VAL A 192 22.53 -0.36 13.76
CA VAL A 192 21.12 -0.73 13.93
C VAL A 192 20.83 -2.16 13.48
N ALA A 193 21.59 -2.63 12.49
CA ALA A 193 21.42 -3.95 11.89
C ALA A 193 22.16 -5.07 12.64
N ASP A 194 22.96 -4.75 13.67
CA ASP A 194 23.65 -5.78 14.45
C ASP A 194 22.65 -6.62 15.26
N THR A 195 22.89 -7.93 15.34
CA THR A 195 22.00 -8.89 16.04
C THR A 195 21.70 -8.48 17.48
N ARG A 196 22.70 -7.95 18.19
CA ARG A 196 22.55 -7.46 19.58
C ARG A 196 21.68 -6.21 19.63
N THR A 197 21.85 -5.29 18.69
CA THR A 197 21.07 -4.05 18.60
C THR A 197 19.61 -4.36 18.28
N ILE A 198 19.35 -5.22 17.28
CA ILE A 198 17.99 -5.69 16.94
C ILE A 198 17.31 -6.34 18.17
N SER A 199 18.04 -7.18 18.90
CA SER A 199 17.52 -7.82 20.12
C SER A 199 17.15 -6.80 21.21
N ARG A 200 17.93 -5.71 21.34
CA ARG A 200 17.62 -4.61 22.28
C ARG A 200 16.40 -3.82 21.82
N LEU A 201 16.29 -3.51 20.53
CA LEU A 201 15.14 -2.81 19.94
C LEU A 201 13.85 -3.61 20.15
N ASN A 202 13.86 -4.92 19.87
CA ASN A 202 12.72 -5.80 20.11
C ASN A 202 12.28 -5.79 21.59
N LYS A 203 13.24 -5.84 22.53
CA LYS A 203 12.94 -5.74 23.98
C LYS A 203 12.40 -4.39 24.38
N ALA A 204 12.89 -3.30 23.80
CA ALA A 204 12.42 -1.94 24.06
C ALA A 204 10.96 -1.79 23.62
N VAL A 205 10.62 -2.27 22.41
CA VAL A 205 9.26 -2.24 21.89
C VAL A 205 8.31 -3.09 22.72
N GLN A 206 8.72 -4.31 23.13
CA GLN A 206 7.90 -5.16 24.01
C GLN A 206 7.58 -4.51 25.37
N ARG A 207 8.45 -3.66 25.90
CA ARG A 207 8.29 -3.04 27.22
C ARG A 207 7.46 -1.76 27.20
N PHE A 208 7.53 -0.98 26.13
CA PHE A 208 7.02 0.40 26.11
C PHE A 208 6.18 0.74 24.86
N GLY A 209 6.11 -0.14 23.86
CA GLY A 209 5.37 0.08 22.62
C GLY A 209 4.17 -0.84 22.48
N SER A 210 3.21 -0.43 21.65
CA SER A 210 2.29 -1.36 20.98
C SER A 210 3.08 -2.12 19.91
N ALA A 211 3.04 -3.46 19.93
CA ALA A 211 3.88 -4.31 19.09
C ALA A 211 3.66 -4.19 17.57
N ASP A 212 2.67 -3.41 17.12
CA ASP A 212 2.07 -3.53 15.78
C ASP A 212 2.35 -2.40 14.77
N ASP A 213 3.17 -1.39 15.07
CA ASP A 213 3.33 -0.20 14.21
C ASP A 213 4.74 0.05 13.65
N GLY A 214 5.64 -0.95 13.63
CA GLY A 214 6.99 -0.79 13.06
C GLY A 214 7.98 -0.01 13.91
N ALA A 215 7.72 0.12 15.21
CA ALA A 215 8.61 0.78 16.18
C ALA A 215 10.04 0.20 16.19
N VAL A 216 10.20 -1.10 15.91
CA VAL A 216 11.53 -1.75 15.78
C VAL A 216 12.33 -1.12 14.64
N LEU A 217 11.66 -0.63 13.60
CA LEU A 217 12.26 0.03 12.45
C LEU A 217 12.42 1.55 12.64
N GLY A 218 12.01 2.10 13.78
CA GLY A 218 12.10 3.54 14.08
C GLY A 218 11.02 4.38 13.39
N GLU A 219 9.93 3.78 12.90
CA GLU A 219 8.86 4.49 12.18
C GLU A 219 8.09 5.50 13.06
N GLY A 220 8.01 5.27 14.36
CA GLY A 220 7.37 6.18 15.32
C GLY A 220 8.30 7.30 15.82
N GLY A 221 9.50 7.43 15.22
CA GLY A 221 10.52 8.39 15.67
C GLY A 221 11.31 7.89 16.88
N GLU A 222 11.25 6.60 17.21
CA GLU A 222 11.94 6.02 18.37
C GLU A 222 13.45 6.22 18.28
N TYR A 223 14.00 6.18 17.06
CA TYR A 223 15.39 6.47 16.77
C TYR A 223 15.57 6.94 15.33
N GLU A 224 16.65 7.70 15.08
CA GLU A 224 17.11 8.03 13.73
C GLU A 224 18.47 7.41 13.47
N THR A 225 18.82 7.25 12.19
CA THR A 225 20.08 6.61 11.79
C THR A 225 20.87 7.44 10.78
N LEU A 226 22.15 7.11 10.65
CA LEU A 226 23.05 7.61 9.62
C LEU A 226 23.78 6.44 8.95
N ALA A 227 23.56 6.24 7.66
CA ALA A 227 24.22 5.21 6.88
C ALA A 227 25.66 5.64 6.55
N LEU A 228 26.66 4.84 6.94
CA LEU A 228 28.07 5.18 6.74
C LEU A 228 28.73 4.38 5.62
N SER A 229 28.24 3.17 5.36
CA SER A 229 28.68 2.32 4.26
C SER A 229 27.63 1.28 3.90
N GLY A 230 27.85 0.57 2.80
CA GLY A 230 27.02 -0.54 2.37
C GLY A 230 27.57 -1.20 1.12
N PRO A 231 26.74 -2.00 0.42
CA PRO A 231 27.20 -2.87 -0.66
C PRO A 231 27.54 -2.11 -1.94
N PHE A 232 28.51 -2.66 -2.68
CA PHE A 232 28.73 -2.36 -4.08
C PHE A 232 27.52 -2.85 -4.92
N PRO A 233 27.08 -2.14 -5.99
CA PRO A 233 27.70 -0.98 -6.63
C PRO A 233 27.25 0.39 -6.13
N LEU A 234 26.34 0.45 -5.15
CA LEU A 234 25.85 1.74 -4.66
C LEU A 234 26.97 2.54 -3.98
N TRP A 235 27.67 1.89 -3.04
CA TRP A 235 28.75 2.50 -2.28
C TRP A 235 30.10 2.33 -2.99
N LYS A 236 30.76 3.45 -3.27
CA LYS A 236 32.11 3.53 -3.89
C LYS A 236 33.21 3.82 -2.86
N GLY A 237 32.81 4.10 -1.63
CA GLY A 237 33.65 4.38 -0.47
C GLY A 237 32.79 4.39 0.78
N ARG A 238 33.40 4.65 1.93
CA ARG A 238 32.69 4.77 3.21
C ARG A 238 32.88 6.14 3.84
N ILE A 239 31.92 6.55 4.64
CA ILE A 239 32.02 7.73 5.48
C ILE A 239 32.63 7.30 6.81
N LYS A 240 33.84 7.77 7.10
CA LYS A 240 34.51 7.56 8.37
C LYS A 240 34.27 8.76 9.29
N VAL A 241 33.93 8.46 10.53
CA VAL A 241 33.84 9.41 11.64
C VAL A 241 34.71 8.86 12.76
N ASP A 242 35.62 9.67 13.28
CA ASP A 242 36.49 9.28 14.40
C ASP A 242 35.76 9.54 15.73
N ASP A 243 36.03 8.71 16.75
CA ASP A 243 35.36 8.83 18.06
C ASP A 243 35.54 10.21 18.70
N ALA A 244 36.68 10.88 18.44
CA ALA A 244 36.97 12.23 18.93
C ALA A 244 36.07 13.32 18.29
N ASP A 245 35.44 13.01 17.15
CA ASP A 245 34.55 13.92 16.42
C ASP A 245 33.06 13.65 16.70
N LEU A 246 32.76 12.74 17.64
CA LEU A 246 31.41 12.42 18.09
C LEU A 246 31.11 13.14 19.40
N GLN A 247 30.04 13.93 19.41
CA GLN A 247 29.53 14.57 20.61
C GLN A 247 28.10 14.11 20.87
N VAL A 248 27.85 13.53 22.05
CA VAL A 248 26.49 13.23 22.51
C VAL A 248 25.87 14.51 23.04
N VAL A 249 24.66 14.81 22.57
CA VAL A 249 23.84 15.94 22.99
C VAL A 249 22.56 15.37 23.59
N SER A 250 22.43 15.46 24.91
CA SER A 250 21.19 15.08 25.61
C SER A 250 20.11 16.12 25.31
N GLY A 251 18.91 15.64 24.94
CA GLY A 251 17.74 16.46 24.65
C GLY A 251 16.71 16.43 25.77
N GLU A 252 15.54 17.00 25.51
CA GLU A 252 14.41 16.99 26.45
C GLU A 252 13.74 15.61 26.49
N ALA A 253 12.97 15.36 27.56
CA ALA A 253 12.15 14.15 27.74
C ALA A 253 12.89 12.80 27.58
N GLY A 254 14.20 12.76 27.87
CA GLY A 254 15.02 11.55 27.77
C GLY A 254 15.49 11.23 26.34
N SER A 255 15.31 12.15 25.40
CA SER A 255 15.93 12.04 24.07
C SER A 255 17.44 12.32 24.13
N ALA A 256 18.18 11.75 23.20
CA ALA A 256 19.60 12.04 23.02
C ALA A 256 19.99 11.90 21.54
N SER A 257 20.96 12.69 21.11
CA SER A 257 21.43 12.69 19.72
C SER A 257 22.96 12.78 19.61
N VAL A 258 23.48 12.46 18.44
CA VAL A 258 24.90 12.55 18.10
C VAL A 258 25.12 13.69 17.13
N ARG A 259 25.98 14.64 17.54
CA ARG A 259 26.54 15.66 16.66
C ARG A 259 27.89 15.19 16.12
N VAL A 260 28.03 15.23 14.79
CA VAL A 260 29.26 14.86 14.09
C VAL A 260 30.03 16.13 13.73
N ALA A 261 31.16 16.35 14.39
CA ALA A 261 32.01 17.53 14.16
C ALA A 261 32.79 17.44 12.84
N LYS A 262 33.29 16.24 12.51
CA LYS A 262 34.06 15.99 11.29
C LYS A 262 33.81 14.58 10.79
N ALA A 263 33.73 14.45 9.46
CA ALA A 263 33.60 13.19 8.77
C ALA A 263 34.33 13.27 7.42
N GLU A 264 34.85 12.15 6.93
CA GLU A 264 35.53 12.09 5.65
C GLU A 264 35.15 10.84 4.85
N VAL A 265 35.20 10.94 3.51
CA VAL A 265 35.00 9.78 2.65
C VAL A 265 36.33 9.11 2.39
N GLN A 266 36.42 7.84 2.80
CA GLN A 266 37.53 6.96 2.52
C GLN A 266 37.23 6.04 1.34
N SER A 267 38.22 5.87 0.47
CA SER A 267 38.15 4.94 -0.64
C SER A 267 38.34 3.52 -0.11
N GLU A 268 37.25 2.79 -0.03
CA GLU A 268 37.22 1.37 0.32
C GLU A 268 36.19 0.71 -0.59
N THR A 269 36.45 -0.51 -1.03
CA THR A 269 35.43 -1.29 -1.75
C THR A 269 34.25 -1.51 -0.82
N GLY A 270 33.03 -1.17 -1.26
CA GLY A 270 31.81 -1.29 -0.46
C GLY A 270 31.74 -2.66 0.24
N ALA A 271 31.40 -2.64 1.53
CA ALA A 271 31.24 -3.87 2.31
C ALA A 271 29.91 -4.53 1.95
N GLY A 272 29.94 -5.85 1.71
CA GLY A 272 28.75 -6.64 1.40
C GLY A 272 28.43 -6.76 -0.10
N ASP A 273 27.41 -7.56 -0.41
CA ASP A 273 27.05 -7.95 -1.77
C ASP A 273 25.54 -7.72 -2.03
N ILE A 274 25.23 -6.90 -3.03
CA ILE A 274 23.84 -6.65 -3.47
C ILE A 274 23.15 -7.93 -3.99
N THR A 275 23.89 -8.99 -4.31
CA THR A 275 23.29 -10.27 -4.73
C THR A 275 22.44 -10.86 -3.61
N ASN A 276 22.83 -10.67 -2.35
CA ASN A 276 22.10 -11.13 -1.16
C ASN A 276 20.87 -10.27 -0.83
N LEU A 277 20.63 -9.18 -1.56
CA LEU A 277 19.45 -8.35 -1.35
C LEU A 277 18.18 -9.16 -1.62
N ARG A 278 17.43 -9.43 -0.54
CA ARG A 278 16.19 -10.19 -0.58
C ARG A 278 15.12 -9.46 -1.39
N GLN A 279 14.48 -10.17 -2.30
CA GLN A 279 13.23 -9.74 -2.92
C GLN A 279 12.09 -10.60 -2.35
N PRO A 280 11.00 -9.99 -1.85
CA PRO A 280 9.82 -10.73 -1.46
C PRO A 280 9.31 -11.60 -2.62
N PRO A 281 8.90 -12.85 -2.37
CA PRO A 281 8.33 -13.69 -3.42
C PRO A 281 7.01 -13.09 -3.93
N LEU A 282 6.66 -13.39 -5.18
CA LEU A 282 5.45 -12.86 -5.81
C LEU A 282 4.17 -13.31 -5.10
N LEU A 283 4.10 -14.59 -4.73
CA LEU A 283 2.99 -15.18 -3.98
C LEU A 283 3.43 -15.51 -2.55
N GLU A 284 2.56 -15.20 -1.59
CA GLU A 284 2.66 -15.74 -0.23
C GLU A 284 2.39 -17.26 -0.25
N PRO A 285 2.86 -18.03 0.76
CA PRO A 285 2.81 -19.48 0.74
C PRO A 285 1.40 -20.04 0.56
N GLN A 286 0.39 -19.42 1.21
CA GLN A 286 -1.01 -19.83 1.07
C GLN A 286 -1.52 -19.66 -0.38
N PHE A 287 -1.15 -18.56 -1.05
CA PHE A 287 -1.58 -18.32 -2.43
C PHE A 287 -0.79 -19.18 -3.39
N HIS A 288 0.50 -19.43 -3.11
CA HIS A 288 1.28 -20.39 -3.86
C HIS A 288 0.65 -21.79 -3.81
N ALA A 289 0.18 -22.25 -2.64
CA ALA A 289 -0.52 -23.52 -2.50
C ALA A 289 -1.80 -23.59 -3.35
N ILE A 290 -2.66 -22.57 -3.27
CA ILE A 290 -3.88 -22.47 -4.10
C ILE A 290 -3.51 -22.52 -5.59
N TRP A 291 -2.43 -21.84 -6.00
CA TRP A 291 -1.99 -21.88 -7.39
C TRP A 291 -1.52 -23.26 -7.84
N GLN A 292 -0.81 -24.01 -6.98
CA GLN A 292 -0.40 -25.38 -7.29
C GLN A 292 -1.59 -26.33 -7.38
N GLU A 293 -2.59 -26.18 -6.51
CA GLU A 293 -3.83 -26.95 -6.57
C GLU A 293 -4.58 -26.72 -7.88
N LEU A 294 -4.69 -25.45 -8.31
CA LEU A 294 -5.30 -25.11 -9.60
C LEU A 294 -4.53 -25.70 -10.80
N ARG A 295 -3.25 -26.06 -10.67
CA ARG A 295 -2.49 -26.68 -11.76
C ARG A 295 -2.75 -28.17 -11.93
N GLY A 296 -3.28 -28.86 -10.92
CA GLY A 296 -3.56 -30.29 -10.97
C GLY A 296 -4.79 -30.61 -11.83
N ASP A 297 -4.74 -31.73 -12.57
CA ASP A 297 -5.88 -32.27 -13.34
C ASP A 297 -6.96 -32.93 -12.44
N ASP A 298 -6.61 -33.24 -11.19
CA ASP A 298 -7.38 -34.13 -10.30
C ASP A 298 -8.66 -33.53 -9.70
N PHE A 299 -8.94 -32.24 -9.90
CA PHE A 299 -10.10 -31.56 -9.30
C PHE A 299 -11.21 -31.18 -10.31
N LEU A 300 -11.23 -31.81 -11.49
CA LEU A 300 -12.29 -31.64 -12.50
C LEU A 300 -13.56 -32.46 -12.22
N ALA A 301 -13.55 -33.31 -11.18
CA ALA A 301 -14.69 -34.12 -10.79
C ALA A 301 -15.33 -33.54 -9.51
N ASN A 302 -16.62 -33.23 -9.59
CA ASN A 302 -17.50 -32.80 -8.50
C ASN A 302 -17.35 -31.35 -8.01
N THR A 303 -18.08 -30.45 -8.67
CA THR A 303 -18.94 -29.48 -7.96
C THR A 303 -19.95 -28.90 -8.96
N GLN A 304 -21.08 -29.58 -9.13
CA GLN A 304 -22.31 -28.88 -9.48
C GLN A 304 -22.78 -28.24 -8.17
N HIS A 305 -22.64 -26.92 -8.06
CA HIS A 305 -23.36 -26.16 -7.05
C HIS A 305 -24.49 -25.43 -7.76
N ASP A 306 -25.70 -25.66 -7.25
CA ASP A 306 -26.86 -24.86 -7.61
C ASP A 306 -26.55 -23.39 -7.36
N ILE A 307 -26.85 -22.57 -8.37
CA ILE A 307 -26.83 -21.11 -8.23
C ILE A 307 -27.96 -20.78 -7.27
N ASP A 308 -27.63 -20.69 -5.98
CA ASP A 308 -28.50 -20.14 -4.96
C ASP A 308 -28.58 -18.62 -5.22
N VAL A 309 -29.46 -18.22 -6.14
CA VAL A 309 -29.87 -16.83 -6.28
C VAL A 309 -30.67 -16.50 -5.01
N HIS A 310 -29.96 -16.15 -3.95
CA HIS A 310 -30.60 -15.56 -2.78
C HIS A 310 -31.26 -14.27 -3.23
N ASP A 311 -32.59 -14.26 -3.16
CA ASP A 311 -33.42 -13.08 -3.32
C ASP A 311 -33.00 -12.10 -2.22
N HIS A 312 -32.06 -11.22 -2.54
CA HIS A 312 -31.74 -10.11 -1.67
C HIS A 312 -33.00 -9.24 -1.59
N GLY A 313 -33.73 -9.38 -0.49
CA GLY A 313 -34.99 -8.68 -0.26
C GLY A 313 -34.91 -7.19 -0.63
N ASN A 314 -36.07 -6.65 -1.02
CA ASN A 314 -36.24 -5.28 -1.52
C ASN A 314 -35.32 -4.25 -0.84
N PRO A 315 -34.69 -3.35 -1.62
CA PRO A 315 -33.70 -2.41 -1.12
C PRO A 315 -34.30 -1.53 -0.03
N SER A 316 -33.87 -1.73 1.21
CA SER A 316 -34.07 -0.73 2.25
C SER A 316 -33.09 0.40 1.95
N ALA A 317 -33.60 1.46 1.32
CA ALA A 317 -32.83 2.68 1.08
C ALA A 317 -32.39 3.24 2.44
N SER A 318 -31.08 3.17 2.74
CA SER A 318 -30.53 3.97 3.84
C SER A 318 -30.72 5.43 3.44
N PRO A 319 -31.31 6.30 4.29
CA PRO A 319 -31.57 7.70 3.94
C PRO A 319 -30.34 8.53 3.52
N GLY A 320 -29.13 8.01 3.73
CA GLY A 320 -27.86 8.63 3.33
C GLY A 320 -27.12 7.89 2.21
N LEU A 321 -27.64 6.81 1.62
CA LEU A 321 -26.98 6.04 0.56
C LEU A 321 -27.75 6.17 -0.74
N ILE A 322 -27.07 6.59 -1.80
CA ILE A 322 -27.64 6.61 -3.16
C ILE A 322 -26.78 5.80 -4.13
N LEU A 323 -27.46 5.14 -5.06
CA LEU A 323 -26.88 4.50 -6.23
C LEU A 323 -27.46 5.21 -7.46
N LEU A 324 -26.60 5.89 -8.21
CA LEU A 324 -26.92 6.34 -9.56
C LEU A 324 -26.41 5.26 -10.52
N ALA A 325 -27.32 4.59 -11.22
CA ALA A 325 -27.00 3.44 -12.09
C ALA A 325 -27.31 3.75 -13.55
N ASP A 326 -26.69 2.98 -14.46
CA ASP A 326 -26.99 2.98 -15.89
C ASP A 326 -26.88 4.37 -16.55
N ILE A 327 -26.00 5.24 -16.04
CA ILE A 327 -25.83 6.60 -16.54
C ILE A 327 -25.05 6.54 -17.86
N VAL A 328 -25.65 7.11 -18.91
CA VAL A 328 -25.06 7.27 -20.23
C VAL A 328 -25.16 8.73 -20.67
N GLY A 329 -24.17 9.19 -21.44
CA GLY A 329 -24.10 10.56 -21.93
C GLY A 329 -24.14 10.60 -23.45
N ASP A 330 -24.47 11.77 -24.01
CA ASP A 330 -24.26 12.05 -25.43
C ASP A 330 -22.87 12.64 -25.67
N GLY A 331 -22.30 12.37 -26.85
CA GLY A 331 -20.98 12.85 -27.21
C GLY A 331 -20.43 12.15 -28.45
N ALA A 332 -19.58 12.85 -29.19
CA ALA A 332 -19.00 12.36 -30.45
C ALA A 332 -18.03 11.17 -30.25
N ASN A 333 -17.46 11.01 -29.06
CA ASN A 333 -16.54 9.95 -28.69
C ASN A 333 -16.67 9.59 -27.20
N ALA A 334 -15.92 8.58 -26.73
CA ALA A 334 -16.02 8.10 -25.35
C ALA A 334 -15.66 9.18 -24.30
N ALA A 335 -14.67 10.03 -24.59
CA ALA A 335 -14.30 11.14 -23.71
C ALA A 335 -15.44 12.17 -23.57
N GLY A 336 -16.09 12.53 -24.68
CA GLY A 336 -17.25 13.42 -24.66
C GLY A 336 -18.45 12.82 -23.93
N GLN A 337 -18.70 11.53 -24.11
CA GLN A 337 -19.76 10.83 -23.36
C GLN A 337 -19.44 10.76 -21.87
N MET A 338 -18.18 10.51 -21.48
CA MET A 338 -17.77 10.52 -20.08
C MET A 338 -17.94 11.91 -19.46
N ALA A 339 -17.61 13.00 -20.16
CA ALA A 339 -17.84 14.36 -19.65
C ALA A 339 -19.33 14.61 -19.38
N ALA A 340 -20.19 14.29 -20.35
CA ALA A 340 -21.64 14.42 -20.18
C ALA A 340 -22.18 13.57 -19.01
N ILE A 341 -21.68 12.34 -18.85
CA ILE A 341 -22.04 11.46 -17.72
C ILE A 341 -21.65 12.10 -16.38
N MET A 342 -20.44 12.64 -16.27
CA MET A 342 -19.94 13.25 -15.03
C MET A 342 -20.69 14.54 -14.69
N ASP A 343 -21.00 15.38 -15.68
CA ASP A 343 -21.81 16.59 -15.49
C ASP A 343 -23.23 16.24 -15.00
N GLN A 344 -23.89 15.28 -15.67
CA GLN A 344 -25.20 14.79 -15.25
C GLN A 344 -25.15 14.17 -13.85
N SER A 345 -24.13 13.37 -13.55
CA SER A 345 -23.96 12.75 -12.24
C SER A 345 -23.78 13.80 -11.15
N THR A 346 -23.05 14.87 -11.42
CA THR A 346 -22.85 15.98 -10.47
C THR A 346 -24.18 16.62 -10.11
N VAL A 347 -25.01 16.95 -11.11
CA VAL A 347 -26.35 17.53 -10.90
C VAL A 347 -27.23 16.57 -10.08
N LEU A 348 -27.29 15.29 -10.45
CA LEU A 348 -28.12 14.29 -9.74
C LEU A 348 -27.67 14.08 -8.29
N LEU A 349 -26.36 14.10 -8.02
CA LEU A 349 -25.82 14.04 -6.67
C LEU A 349 -26.22 15.27 -5.87
N GLU A 350 -26.08 16.47 -6.44
CA GLU A 350 -26.41 17.74 -5.78
C GLU A 350 -27.91 17.85 -5.46
N GLU A 351 -28.79 17.42 -6.38
CA GLU A 351 -30.23 17.34 -6.17
C GLU A 351 -30.61 16.40 -5.01
N ALA A 352 -29.81 15.35 -4.79
CA ALA A 352 -29.94 14.42 -3.67
C ALA A 352 -29.24 14.90 -2.37
N GLY A 353 -28.55 16.04 -2.40
CA GLY A 353 -27.79 16.58 -1.26
C GLY A 353 -26.42 15.92 -1.04
N HIS A 354 -25.84 15.30 -2.07
CA HIS A 354 -24.50 14.72 -2.10
C HIS A 354 -23.55 15.59 -2.94
N LYS A 355 -22.25 15.33 -2.82
CA LYS A 355 -21.19 15.88 -3.68
C LYS A 355 -20.43 14.77 -4.39
N LEU A 356 -19.68 15.09 -5.43
CA LEU A 356 -18.76 14.12 -6.06
C LEU A 356 -17.75 13.53 -5.06
N ALA A 357 -17.26 14.34 -4.11
CA ALA A 357 -16.36 13.90 -3.05
C ALA A 357 -16.96 12.80 -2.14
N ASP A 358 -18.29 12.68 -2.10
CA ASP A 358 -19.01 11.69 -1.29
C ASP A 358 -19.08 10.31 -1.96
N VAL A 359 -18.80 10.23 -3.27
CA VAL A 359 -18.82 8.96 -4.02
C VAL A 359 -17.76 8.02 -3.46
N ALA A 360 -18.18 6.83 -3.03
CA ALA A 360 -17.30 5.81 -2.45
C ALA A 360 -16.86 4.77 -3.49
N TYR A 361 -17.74 4.44 -4.44
CA TYR A 361 -17.46 3.43 -5.45
C TYR A 361 -18.05 3.76 -6.81
N THR A 362 -17.37 3.32 -7.87
CA THR A 362 -17.77 3.51 -9.26
C THR A 362 -17.53 2.25 -10.09
N SER A 363 -18.48 1.89 -10.94
CA SER A 363 -18.23 0.96 -12.04
C SER A 363 -18.31 1.71 -13.37
N ILE A 364 -17.32 1.49 -14.23
CA ILE A 364 -17.27 2.05 -15.58
C ILE A 364 -17.30 0.87 -16.56
N VAL A 365 -18.32 0.84 -17.42
CA VAL A 365 -18.42 -0.14 -18.48
C VAL A 365 -18.15 0.53 -19.82
N LEU A 366 -17.15 0.03 -20.53
CA LEU A 366 -16.76 0.49 -21.84
C LEU A 366 -17.31 -0.45 -22.91
N ARG A 367 -17.65 0.10 -24.07
CA ARG A 367 -17.91 -0.71 -25.27
C ARG A 367 -16.60 -1.32 -25.80
N ASP A 368 -15.50 -0.57 -25.74
CA ASP A 368 -14.17 -1.01 -26.17
C ASP A 368 -13.11 -0.56 -25.16
N MET A 369 -12.21 -1.47 -24.78
CA MET A 369 -11.10 -1.17 -23.86
C MET A 369 -10.09 -0.18 -24.45
N ALA A 370 -10.08 0.04 -25.77
CA ALA A 370 -9.30 1.08 -26.43
C ALA A 370 -9.64 2.50 -25.91
N ASP A 371 -10.87 2.72 -25.43
CA ASP A 371 -11.31 4.03 -24.92
C ASP A 371 -10.80 4.31 -23.48
N PHE A 372 -10.21 3.34 -22.79
CA PHE A 372 -9.81 3.39 -21.37
C PHE A 372 -8.97 4.62 -21.00
N ALA A 373 -7.93 4.92 -21.77
CA ALA A 373 -7.04 6.04 -21.46
C ALA A 373 -7.76 7.39 -21.58
N SER A 374 -8.57 7.56 -22.63
CA SER A 374 -9.32 8.81 -22.87
C SER A 374 -10.39 9.06 -21.80
N VAL A 375 -11.09 7.99 -21.39
CA VAL A 375 -12.10 8.04 -20.33
C VAL A 375 -11.47 8.33 -18.98
N ASN A 376 -10.33 7.73 -18.66
CA ASN A 376 -9.61 7.99 -17.41
C ASN A 376 -9.15 9.45 -17.29
N ALA A 377 -8.69 10.05 -18.39
CA ALA A 377 -8.26 11.45 -18.39
C ALA A 377 -9.42 12.39 -18.01
N VAL A 378 -10.60 12.17 -18.58
CA VAL A 378 -11.81 12.95 -18.24
C VAL A 378 -12.29 12.63 -16.83
N TYR A 379 -12.45 11.35 -16.48
CA TYR A 379 -12.90 10.95 -15.14
C TYR A 379 -12.01 11.54 -14.03
N GLY A 380 -10.69 11.50 -14.23
CA GLY A 380 -9.73 12.03 -13.26
C GLY A 380 -9.83 13.55 -13.03
N SER A 381 -10.32 14.33 -14.00
CA SER A 381 -10.47 15.78 -13.82
C SER A 381 -11.60 16.16 -12.88
N TYR A 382 -12.54 15.24 -12.59
CA TYR A 382 -13.65 15.49 -11.67
C TYR A 382 -13.31 15.12 -10.21
N PHE A 383 -12.32 14.24 -9.99
CA PHE A 383 -11.88 13.80 -8.66
C PHE A 383 -10.52 14.38 -8.31
N VAL A 384 -10.49 15.69 -8.05
CA VAL A 384 -9.26 16.46 -7.79
C VAL A 384 -8.78 16.39 -6.33
N HIS A 385 -9.57 15.77 -5.44
CA HIS A 385 -9.22 15.59 -4.03
C HIS A 385 -8.60 14.21 -3.80
N PRO A 386 -7.75 14.06 -2.77
CA PRO A 386 -7.20 12.76 -2.37
C PRO A 386 -8.31 11.75 -2.09
N ASN A 387 -7.99 10.46 -2.28
CA ASN A 387 -8.93 9.35 -2.18
C ASN A 387 -10.14 9.45 -3.14
N PRO A 388 -9.92 9.46 -4.48
CA PRO A 388 -11.00 9.26 -5.43
C PRO A 388 -11.74 7.93 -5.15
N PRO A 389 -12.96 7.74 -5.66
CA PRO A 389 -13.72 6.51 -5.43
C PRO A 389 -12.94 5.23 -5.74
N ALA A 390 -13.25 4.16 -5.03
CA ALA A 390 -12.83 2.83 -5.46
C ALA A 390 -13.56 2.47 -6.76
N ARG A 391 -12.90 1.71 -7.65
CA ARG A 391 -13.38 1.59 -9.02
C ARG A 391 -13.07 0.26 -9.69
N ALA A 392 -14.02 -0.23 -10.47
CA ALA A 392 -13.79 -1.27 -11.49
C ALA A 392 -14.06 -0.71 -12.89
N THR A 393 -13.27 -1.11 -13.89
CA THR A 393 -13.45 -0.66 -15.27
C THR A 393 -13.25 -1.81 -16.23
N ILE A 394 -14.32 -2.19 -16.93
CA ILE A 394 -14.35 -3.39 -17.78
C ILE A 394 -14.89 -3.04 -19.17
N ALA A 395 -14.53 -3.83 -20.19
CA ALA A 395 -15.16 -3.74 -21.50
C ALA A 395 -16.18 -4.87 -21.68
N CYS A 396 -17.44 -4.51 -21.83
CA CYS A 396 -18.54 -5.45 -22.07
C CYS A 396 -19.58 -4.77 -22.98
N PRO A 397 -19.46 -4.93 -24.31
CA PRO A 397 -20.29 -4.22 -25.28
C PRO A 397 -21.76 -4.64 -25.21
N ASP A 398 -22.05 -5.86 -24.72
CA ASP A 398 -23.38 -6.46 -24.64
C ASP A 398 -24.30 -5.73 -23.66
N VAL A 399 -23.73 -5.09 -22.63
CA VAL A 399 -24.50 -4.34 -21.62
C VAL A 399 -24.53 -2.84 -21.88
N VAL A 400 -23.71 -2.33 -22.80
CA VAL A 400 -23.67 -0.89 -23.12
C VAL A 400 -24.75 -0.59 -24.16
N PRO A 401 -25.67 0.36 -23.93
CA PRO A 401 -26.74 0.69 -24.88
C PRO A 401 -26.23 1.09 -26.26
N ASP A 402 -26.99 0.76 -27.31
CA ASP A 402 -26.65 1.08 -28.70
C ASP A 402 -26.35 2.57 -28.89
N GLY A 403 -25.32 2.86 -29.70
CA GLY A 403 -24.82 4.23 -29.92
C GLY A 403 -24.02 4.83 -28.75
N LYS A 404 -24.01 4.19 -27.57
CA LYS A 404 -23.18 4.60 -26.43
C LYS A 404 -21.87 3.82 -26.39
N ARG A 405 -20.83 4.44 -25.82
CA ARG A 405 -19.47 3.89 -25.65
C ARG A 405 -19.08 3.71 -24.19
N VAL A 406 -19.70 4.49 -23.31
CA VAL A 406 -19.40 4.53 -21.87
C VAL A 406 -20.72 4.50 -21.11
N MET A 407 -20.74 3.71 -20.04
CA MET A 407 -21.82 3.68 -19.05
C MET A 407 -21.21 3.64 -17.66
N VAL A 408 -21.80 4.37 -16.71
CA VAL A 408 -21.26 4.52 -15.36
C VAL A 408 -22.33 4.29 -14.31
N ALA A 409 -21.95 3.64 -13.20
CA ALA A 409 -22.73 3.65 -11.97
C ALA A 409 -21.88 4.17 -10.80
N LEU A 410 -22.51 4.91 -9.89
CA LEU A 410 -21.88 5.60 -8.77
C LEU A 410 -22.63 5.28 -7.47
N THR A 411 -21.88 4.94 -6.42
CA THR A 411 -22.42 4.81 -5.06
C THR A 411 -21.88 5.92 -4.19
N SER A 412 -22.78 6.70 -3.60
CA SER A 412 -22.44 7.86 -2.77
C SER A 412 -23.10 7.79 -1.40
N PHE A 413 -22.37 8.24 -0.38
CA PHE A 413 -22.82 8.28 1.01
C PHE A 413 -22.83 9.73 1.49
N ARG A 414 -23.98 10.21 1.95
CA ARG A 414 -24.16 11.61 2.33
C ARG A 414 -23.28 11.92 3.54
N ASN A 415 -22.47 12.97 3.42
CA ASN A 415 -21.42 13.27 4.39
C ASN A 415 -21.94 13.48 5.84
N ASP A 416 -23.16 14.01 6.01
CA ASP A 416 -23.80 14.20 7.32
C ASP A 416 -24.22 12.89 8.02
N LYS A 417 -24.18 11.75 7.31
CA LYS A 417 -24.49 10.41 7.84
C LYS A 417 -23.25 9.53 8.01
N VAL A 418 -22.10 10.00 7.55
CA VAL A 418 -20.83 9.26 7.60
C VAL A 418 -20.06 9.66 8.86
N ASN A 419 -19.79 8.69 9.72
CA ASN A 419 -18.92 8.86 10.88
C ASN A 419 -17.44 8.82 10.49
N SER A 420 -17.09 7.92 9.58
CA SER A 420 -15.72 7.85 9.07
C SER A 420 -15.68 7.36 7.62
N ARG A 421 -14.76 7.97 6.88
CA ARG A 421 -14.39 7.60 5.51
C ARG A 421 -12.89 7.33 5.50
N LYS A 422 -12.50 6.08 5.26
CA LYS A 422 -11.10 5.68 5.14
C LYS A 422 -10.82 5.25 3.70
N GLY A 423 -9.85 5.89 3.06
CA GLY A 423 -9.35 5.49 1.75
C GLY A 423 -8.01 4.78 1.83
N LEU A 424 -7.80 3.81 0.96
CA LEU A 424 -6.48 3.27 0.64
C LEU A 424 -6.15 3.66 -0.80
N HIS A 425 -5.16 4.54 -0.94
CA HIS A 425 -4.72 5.06 -2.23
C HIS A 425 -3.23 4.78 -2.42
N VAL A 426 -2.89 3.92 -3.37
CA VAL A 426 -1.54 3.46 -3.68
C VAL A 426 -1.18 3.88 -5.10
N GLN A 427 -0.18 4.74 -5.23
CA GLN A 427 0.26 5.30 -6.51
C GLN A 427 1.73 4.99 -6.83
N SER A 428 2.50 4.57 -5.81
CA SER A 428 3.90 4.16 -5.97
C SER A 428 4.07 2.68 -6.27
N ARG A 429 5.14 2.34 -6.98
CA ARG A 429 5.57 0.95 -7.14
C ARG A 429 6.20 0.45 -5.85
N SER A 430 5.74 -0.70 -5.36
CA SER A 430 6.25 -1.38 -4.15
C SER A 430 6.21 -2.90 -4.33
N TYR A 431 6.62 -3.68 -3.33
CA TYR A 431 6.42 -5.14 -3.34
C TYR A 431 5.03 -5.57 -2.85
N TRP A 432 4.29 -4.68 -2.17
CA TRP A 432 3.09 -5.04 -1.42
C TRP A 432 1.82 -5.08 -2.27
N ALA A 433 1.47 -3.98 -2.94
CA ALA A 433 0.29 -3.94 -3.82
C ALA A 433 0.58 -3.15 -5.09
N PRO A 434 -0.11 -3.47 -6.22
CA PRO A 434 0.00 -2.69 -7.43
C PRO A 434 -0.47 -1.25 -7.21
N ALA A 435 0.27 -0.31 -7.81
CA ALA A 435 -0.20 1.06 -7.95
C ALA A 435 -1.49 1.11 -8.78
N ASN A 436 -2.30 2.14 -8.59
CA ASN A 436 -3.45 2.36 -9.45
C ASN A 436 -3.01 2.65 -10.91
N ILE A 437 -3.77 2.15 -11.88
CA ILE A 437 -3.52 2.38 -13.32
C ILE A 437 -4.45 3.45 -13.91
N GLY A 438 -5.09 4.24 -13.04
CA GLY A 438 -6.04 5.29 -13.37
C GLY A 438 -6.48 6.03 -12.09
N PRO A 439 -7.38 7.02 -12.20
CA PRO A 439 -7.80 7.84 -11.08
C PRO A 439 -8.80 7.07 -10.20
N TYR A 440 -8.31 6.25 -9.26
CA TYR A 440 -9.14 5.54 -8.30
C TYR A 440 -8.34 5.14 -7.06
N SER A 441 -9.04 4.90 -5.94
CA SER A 441 -8.45 4.31 -4.73
C SER A 441 -8.62 2.81 -4.74
N GLN A 442 -7.66 2.06 -4.19
CA GLN A 442 -7.73 0.61 -4.05
C GLN A 442 -8.94 0.20 -3.20
N ALA A 443 -9.29 0.99 -2.19
CA ALA A 443 -10.51 0.80 -1.42
C ALA A 443 -11.02 2.09 -0.79
N ILE A 444 -12.33 2.15 -0.56
CA ILE A 444 -12.99 3.15 0.29
C ILE A 444 -13.86 2.40 1.31
N SER A 445 -13.63 2.67 2.59
CA SER A 445 -14.44 2.16 3.71
C SER A 445 -15.27 3.28 4.30
N ILE A 446 -16.57 3.04 4.43
CA ILE A 446 -17.54 3.99 4.98
C ILE A 446 -18.21 3.38 6.20
N SER A 447 -18.18 4.11 7.31
CA SER A 447 -18.95 3.78 8.52
C SER A 447 -20.04 4.83 8.74
N GLU A 448 -21.28 4.38 8.89
CA GLU A 448 -22.43 5.19 9.33
C GLU A 448 -22.68 4.98 10.84
N GLU A 449 -23.41 5.88 11.50
CA GLU A 449 -23.79 5.72 12.91
C GLU A 449 -24.47 4.36 13.19
N ASN A 450 -23.98 3.67 14.21
CA ASN A 450 -24.50 2.38 14.69
C ASN A 450 -24.54 1.26 13.62
N LYS A 451 -23.75 1.38 12.55
CA LYS A 451 -23.60 0.34 11.52
C LYS A 451 -22.16 -0.09 11.35
N SER A 452 -21.98 -1.33 10.92
CA SER A 452 -20.71 -1.86 10.44
C SER A 452 -20.19 -1.05 9.27
N ALA A 453 -18.86 -0.88 9.18
CA ALA A 453 -18.29 -0.20 8.03
C ALA A 453 -18.35 -1.10 6.80
N VAL A 454 -18.85 -0.58 5.69
CA VAL A 454 -18.85 -1.24 4.38
C VAL A 454 -17.62 -0.77 3.63
N THR A 455 -16.81 -1.73 3.18
CA THR A 455 -15.59 -1.49 2.40
C THR A 455 -15.79 -1.92 0.96
N TYR A 456 -15.63 -0.96 0.07
CA TYR A 456 -15.66 -1.16 -1.37
C TYR A 456 -14.23 -1.29 -1.88
N VAL A 457 -13.88 -2.45 -2.44
CA VAL A 457 -12.56 -2.70 -3.00
C VAL A 457 -12.61 -2.59 -4.52
N ALA A 458 -11.71 -1.79 -5.08
CA ALA A 458 -11.56 -1.60 -6.51
C ALA A 458 -11.21 -2.91 -7.24
N GLY A 459 -11.34 -2.91 -8.57
CA GLY A 459 -10.90 -4.00 -9.41
C GLY A 459 -9.42 -4.34 -9.22
N GLN A 460 -9.13 -5.59 -8.86
CA GLN A 460 -7.79 -6.12 -8.70
C GLN A 460 -7.43 -7.00 -9.89
N ILE A 461 -6.43 -6.56 -10.66
CA ILE A 461 -5.87 -7.27 -11.81
C ILE A 461 -4.47 -7.83 -11.47
N PRO A 462 -4.02 -8.90 -12.15
CA PRO A 462 -2.79 -9.63 -11.82
C PRO A 462 -1.50 -8.94 -12.28
N LEU A 463 -1.27 -7.71 -11.81
CA LEU A 463 -0.01 -7.01 -12.01
C LEU A 463 1.01 -7.45 -10.96
N VAL A 464 2.26 -7.62 -11.39
CA VAL A 464 3.40 -7.75 -10.48
C VAL A 464 3.64 -6.36 -9.83
N PRO A 465 3.43 -6.19 -8.51
CA PRO A 465 3.44 -4.87 -7.87
C PRO A 465 4.68 -4.02 -8.14
N ALA A 466 5.85 -4.65 -8.09
CA ALA A 466 7.13 -3.95 -8.20
C ALA A 466 7.41 -3.39 -9.61
N THR A 467 6.71 -3.91 -10.62
CA THR A 467 7.04 -3.68 -12.04
C THR A 467 5.85 -3.09 -12.79
N MET A 468 4.63 -3.28 -12.28
CA MET A 468 3.35 -2.92 -12.92
C MET A 468 3.10 -3.66 -14.24
N GLU A 469 3.82 -4.75 -14.49
CA GLU A 469 3.59 -5.61 -15.63
C GLU A 469 2.61 -6.74 -15.28
N PRO A 470 1.70 -7.12 -16.20
CA PRO A 470 0.87 -8.29 -16.00
C PRO A 470 1.74 -9.55 -16.00
N VAL A 471 1.36 -10.55 -15.21
CA VAL A 471 1.98 -11.88 -15.30
C VAL A 471 1.69 -12.46 -16.68
N GLN A 472 2.73 -12.63 -17.50
CA GLN A 472 2.60 -13.12 -18.87
C GLN A 472 2.42 -14.64 -18.90
N ASP A 473 1.30 -15.07 -19.48
CA ASP A 473 1.25 -15.98 -20.64
C ASP A 473 -0.17 -15.89 -21.21
N ARG A 474 -0.38 -15.95 -22.53
CA ARG A 474 -1.75 -15.89 -23.12
C ARG A 474 -2.40 -17.26 -23.27
N ASP A 475 -1.80 -18.28 -22.69
CA ASP A 475 -2.27 -19.66 -22.70
C ASP A 475 -3.04 -19.99 -21.42
N GLU A 476 -3.92 -21.00 -21.47
CA GLU A 476 -4.76 -21.44 -20.34
C GLU A 476 -3.97 -21.72 -19.04
N GLY A 477 -2.68 -22.07 -19.16
CA GLY A 477 -1.78 -22.30 -18.02
C GLY A 477 -1.45 -21.06 -17.18
N SER A 478 -1.63 -19.84 -17.72
CA SER A 478 -1.38 -18.59 -16.99
C SER A 478 -2.58 -18.11 -16.18
N PHE A 479 -3.79 -18.58 -16.51
CA PHE A 479 -5.00 -18.11 -15.85
C PHE A 479 -4.97 -18.42 -14.35
N GLY A 480 -4.44 -19.58 -13.96
CA GLY A 480 -4.30 -19.95 -12.55
C GLY A 480 -3.46 -18.95 -11.75
N ILE A 481 -2.28 -18.56 -12.27
CA ILE A 481 -1.42 -17.59 -11.56
C ILE A 481 -2.04 -16.19 -11.56
N GLN A 482 -2.71 -15.80 -12.65
CA GLN A 482 -3.42 -14.52 -12.71
C GLN A 482 -4.58 -14.47 -11.70
N THR A 483 -5.39 -15.52 -11.63
CA THR A 483 -6.50 -15.66 -10.67
C THR A 483 -6.02 -15.50 -9.24
N VAL A 484 -4.96 -16.23 -8.88
CA VAL A 484 -4.43 -16.25 -7.52
C VAL A 484 -3.72 -14.94 -7.17
N LEU A 485 -2.92 -14.37 -8.08
CA LEU A 485 -2.23 -13.11 -7.80
C LEU A 485 -3.21 -11.95 -7.60
N ALA A 486 -4.25 -11.88 -8.44
CA ALA A 486 -5.28 -10.86 -8.30
C ALA A 486 -6.11 -11.06 -7.01
N LEU A 487 -6.36 -12.31 -6.61
CA LEU A 487 -7.01 -12.64 -5.33
C LEU A 487 -6.12 -12.26 -4.13
N GLN A 488 -4.80 -12.46 -4.22
CA GLN A 488 -3.85 -12.01 -3.19
C GLN A 488 -3.87 -10.49 -3.04
N HIS A 489 -3.98 -9.73 -4.13
CA HIS A 489 -4.10 -8.27 -4.06
C HIS A 489 -5.38 -7.84 -3.35
N LEU A 490 -6.51 -8.50 -3.67
CA LEU A 490 -7.79 -8.28 -2.99
C LEU A 490 -7.67 -8.52 -1.48
N ASP A 491 -7.03 -9.63 -1.10
CA ASP A 491 -6.82 -10.00 0.30
C ASP A 491 -5.88 -9.04 1.04
N ARG A 492 -4.74 -8.64 0.45
CA ARG A 492 -3.84 -7.64 1.05
C ARG A 492 -4.56 -6.31 1.33
N ILE A 493 -5.38 -5.85 0.38
CA ILE A 493 -6.22 -4.66 0.58
C ILE A 493 -7.24 -4.90 1.68
N GLY A 494 -7.89 -6.07 1.71
CA GLY A 494 -8.84 -6.43 2.75
C GLY A 494 -8.23 -6.39 4.15
N ARG A 495 -7.04 -6.97 4.33
CA ARG A 495 -6.28 -6.92 5.59
C ARG A 495 -5.95 -5.47 5.99
N ALA A 496 -5.41 -4.66 5.07
CA ALA A 496 -5.08 -3.25 5.34
C ALA A 496 -6.30 -2.39 5.69
N MET A 497 -7.46 -2.73 5.12
CA MET A 497 -8.74 -2.08 5.39
C MET A 497 -9.49 -2.68 6.59
N ARG A 498 -8.90 -3.70 7.25
CA ARG A 498 -9.49 -4.41 8.40
C ARG A 498 -10.86 -5.04 8.07
N ILE A 499 -11.01 -5.55 6.86
CA ILE A 499 -12.15 -6.39 6.48
C ILE A 499 -12.06 -7.69 7.29
N GLN A 500 -13.07 -7.96 8.12
CA GLN A 500 -13.18 -9.20 8.88
C GLN A 500 -13.89 -10.30 8.09
N ARG A 501 -14.80 -9.89 7.20
CA ARG A 501 -15.60 -10.79 6.36
C ARG A 501 -15.91 -10.16 5.01
N TRP A 502 -15.75 -10.94 3.94
CA TRP A 502 -16.27 -10.58 2.62
C TRP A 502 -17.79 -10.80 2.60
N ASN A 503 -18.53 -9.79 2.15
CA ASN A 503 -19.97 -9.87 1.93
C ASN A 503 -20.25 -10.60 0.60
N SER A 504 -19.56 -10.22 -0.47
CA SER A 504 -19.64 -10.83 -1.79
C SER A 504 -18.42 -10.45 -2.64
N ALA A 505 -18.19 -11.23 -3.69
CA ALA A 505 -17.17 -10.91 -4.69
C ALA A 505 -17.70 -11.12 -6.12
N VAL A 506 -17.13 -10.37 -7.06
CA VAL A 506 -17.33 -10.55 -8.50
C VAL A 506 -15.98 -10.82 -9.14
N ALA A 507 -15.88 -11.89 -9.92
CA ALA A 507 -14.73 -12.16 -10.77
C ALA A 507 -15.11 -11.91 -12.23
N PHE A 508 -14.57 -10.86 -12.83
CA PHE A 508 -14.71 -10.61 -14.27
C PHE A 508 -13.68 -11.42 -15.02
N ILE A 509 -14.09 -12.23 -15.99
CA ILE A 509 -13.21 -13.08 -16.81
C ILE A 509 -13.27 -12.62 -18.26
N ALA A 510 -12.12 -12.25 -18.83
CA ALA A 510 -12.00 -11.88 -20.23
C ALA A 510 -11.78 -13.12 -21.10
N THR A 511 -12.82 -13.53 -21.84
CA THR A 511 -12.70 -14.60 -22.84
C THR A 511 -13.77 -14.48 -23.91
N ARG A 512 -13.41 -14.87 -25.14
CA ARG A 512 -14.33 -14.95 -26.28
C ARG A 512 -14.93 -16.35 -26.47
N SER A 513 -14.42 -17.37 -25.77
CA SER A 513 -14.87 -18.75 -25.92
C SER A 513 -15.86 -19.11 -24.81
N ASN A 514 -17.06 -19.56 -25.20
CA ASN A 514 -18.08 -20.05 -24.28
C ASN A 514 -17.62 -21.31 -23.53
N GLU A 515 -16.94 -22.22 -24.22
CA GLU A 515 -16.45 -23.47 -23.66
C GLU A 515 -15.36 -23.20 -22.61
N LEU A 516 -14.44 -22.29 -22.93
CA LEU A 516 -13.39 -21.87 -22.01
C LEU A 516 -13.96 -21.11 -20.81
N ALA A 517 -14.97 -20.27 -21.01
CA ALA A 517 -15.59 -19.48 -19.95
C ALA A 517 -16.02 -20.35 -18.75
N ALA A 518 -16.70 -21.47 -19.00
CA ALA A 518 -17.12 -22.39 -17.94
C ALA A 518 -15.92 -23.00 -17.17
N ALA A 519 -14.83 -23.34 -17.87
CA ALA A 519 -13.63 -23.87 -17.24
C ALA A 519 -12.90 -22.81 -16.39
N LEU A 520 -12.79 -21.57 -16.89
CA LEU A 520 -12.21 -20.45 -16.14
C LEU A 520 -13.08 -20.07 -14.93
N SER A 521 -14.42 -20.12 -15.06
CA SER A 521 -15.36 -19.89 -13.95
C SER A 521 -15.16 -20.91 -12.83
N ARG A 522 -15.02 -22.21 -13.16
CA ARG A 522 -14.70 -23.25 -12.16
C ARG A 522 -13.38 -22.97 -11.44
N ARG A 523 -12.33 -22.57 -12.16
CA ARG A 523 -11.03 -22.22 -11.57
C ARG A 523 -11.11 -21.01 -10.62
N ALA A 524 -11.91 -19.99 -10.97
CA ALA A 524 -12.14 -18.85 -10.08
C ALA A 524 -12.90 -19.26 -8.81
N HIS A 525 -13.94 -20.08 -8.92
CA HIS A 525 -14.67 -20.62 -7.77
C HIS A 525 -13.77 -21.47 -6.87
N GLN A 526 -12.94 -22.35 -7.44
CA GLN A 526 -11.98 -23.16 -6.70
C GLN A 526 -11.01 -22.28 -5.91
N ALA A 527 -10.44 -21.24 -6.55
CA ALA A 527 -9.54 -20.30 -5.88
C ALA A 527 -10.23 -19.58 -4.70
N TRP A 528 -11.48 -19.13 -4.90
CA TRP A 528 -12.26 -18.45 -3.87
C TRP A 528 -12.62 -19.37 -2.70
N GLN A 529 -12.99 -20.62 -2.99
CA GLN A 529 -13.25 -21.63 -1.97
C GLN A 529 -12.00 -21.95 -1.17
N ALA A 530 -10.87 -22.23 -1.83
CA ALA A 530 -9.60 -22.54 -1.18
C ALA A 530 -9.10 -21.38 -0.32
N TYR A 531 -9.25 -20.13 -0.78
CA TYR A 531 -8.94 -18.94 0.02
C TYR A 531 -9.75 -18.83 1.33
N HIS A 532 -10.99 -19.32 1.34
CA HIS A 532 -11.87 -19.32 2.51
C HIS A 532 -11.76 -20.57 3.38
N GLN A 533 -11.03 -21.60 2.93
CA GLN A 533 -10.80 -22.79 3.74
C GLN A 533 -9.83 -22.47 4.90
N PRO A 534 -10.04 -23.07 6.08
CA PRO A 534 -9.04 -23.01 7.13
C PRO A 534 -7.75 -23.70 6.65
N PRO A 535 -6.57 -23.21 7.05
CA PRO A 535 -5.33 -23.89 6.76
C PRO A 535 -5.36 -25.29 7.38
N PRO A 536 -4.75 -26.31 6.75
CA PRO A 536 -4.69 -27.65 7.33
C PRO A 536 -4.06 -27.58 8.72
N LEU A 537 -4.67 -28.26 9.70
CA LEU A 537 -4.14 -28.41 11.04
C LEU A 537 -2.77 -29.08 10.94
N ASP A 538 -1.75 -28.48 11.57
CA ASP A 538 -0.44 -29.10 11.67
C ASP A 538 -0.49 -30.24 12.69
N ASP A 539 -0.55 -31.49 12.22
CA ASP A 539 -0.59 -32.70 13.07
C ASP A 539 0.71 -32.92 13.90
N GLY A 540 1.64 -31.96 13.91
CA GLY A 540 2.94 -32.03 14.58
C GLY A 540 3.09 -31.21 15.87
N ALA A 541 2.13 -30.37 16.25
CA ALA A 541 2.21 -29.61 17.49
C ALA A 541 1.83 -30.49 18.69
N VAL A 542 2.84 -31.14 19.29
CA VAL A 542 2.73 -31.75 20.62
C VAL A 542 2.35 -30.64 21.59
N SER A 543 1.14 -30.72 22.16
CA SER A 543 0.72 -29.86 23.26
C SER A 543 1.71 -30.02 24.42
N GLU A 544 2.52 -29.00 24.71
CA GLU A 544 3.22 -28.94 25.98
C GLU A 544 2.16 -28.88 27.10
N PRO A 545 2.28 -29.70 28.16
CA PRO A 545 1.29 -29.74 29.22
C PRO A 545 1.24 -28.38 29.92
N GLU A 546 0.00 -27.92 30.18
CA GLU A 546 -0.29 -26.73 30.98
C GLU A 546 0.37 -26.86 32.37
N ASP A 547 1.50 -26.19 32.58
CA ASP A 547 2.03 -26.00 33.93
C ASP A 547 1.12 -24.99 34.65
N GLU A 548 0.27 -25.51 35.54
CA GLU A 548 -0.51 -24.76 36.54
C GLU A 548 0.45 -24.04 37.52
N SER A 549 1.05 -22.94 37.08
CA SER A 549 1.74 -21.98 37.93
C SER A 549 0.77 -20.87 38.33
N PHE A 550 0.08 -21.12 39.43
CA PHE A 550 -0.79 -20.20 40.18
C PHE A 550 -0.04 -18.90 40.54
N ASP A 551 -0.26 -17.80 39.80
CA ASP A 551 0.41 -16.52 40.10
C ASP A 551 -0.42 -15.66 41.07
N VAL A 552 0.10 -15.54 42.29
CA VAL A 552 -0.47 -14.84 43.45
C VAL A 552 -0.18 -13.33 43.33
N TRP A 553 -0.68 -12.71 42.27
CA TRP A 553 -0.63 -11.25 42.07
C TRP A 553 -2.01 -10.59 41.97
N HIS A 554 -3.09 -11.39 41.99
CA HIS A 554 -4.44 -10.94 41.68
C HIS A 554 -5.30 -10.50 42.91
N SER A 555 -4.71 -10.38 44.11
CA SER A 555 -5.49 -10.22 45.36
C SER A 555 -5.16 -9.01 46.22
N THR A 556 -4.51 -7.95 45.74
CA THR A 556 -4.23 -6.79 46.64
C THR A 556 -4.39 -5.38 46.07
N PHE A 557 -4.69 -5.19 44.77
CA PHE A 557 -5.04 -3.86 44.27
C PHE A 557 -6.30 -3.89 43.41
N GLY A 558 -7.42 -3.55 44.05
CA GLY A 558 -8.71 -3.42 43.40
C GLY A 558 -8.80 -2.18 42.51
N GLY A 559 -9.41 -2.38 41.33
CA GLY A 559 -10.14 -1.35 40.61
C GLY A 559 -9.35 -0.55 39.59
N LYS A 560 -8.99 -1.17 38.45
CA LYS A 560 -8.98 -0.55 37.11
C LYS A 560 -9.16 -1.68 36.09
N ARG A 561 -10.08 -1.48 35.14
CA ARG A 561 -10.37 -2.43 34.04
C ARG A 561 -9.13 -2.51 33.15
N GLU A 562 -8.32 -3.54 33.33
CA GLU A 562 -7.21 -3.87 32.45
C GLU A 562 -7.75 -4.39 31.12
N GLN A 563 -7.43 -3.65 30.05
CA GLN A 563 -7.51 -4.10 28.68
C GLN A 563 -6.30 -5.01 28.43
N HIS A 564 -6.44 -6.29 28.73
CA HIS A 564 -5.54 -7.32 28.22
C HIS A 564 -5.88 -7.58 26.76
N TRP A 565 -5.13 -6.96 25.85
CA TRP A 565 -4.98 -7.49 24.49
C TRP A 565 -3.82 -8.47 24.56
N GLY A 566 -4.14 -9.77 24.50
CA GLY A 566 -3.13 -10.82 24.40
C GLY A 566 -2.21 -10.58 23.21
N SER A 567 -1.04 -11.20 23.29
CA SER A 567 -0.03 -11.41 22.24
C SER A 567 -0.61 -11.28 20.83
N THR A 568 0.15 -10.63 19.93
CA THR A 568 0.01 -10.66 18.45
C THR A 568 -0.99 -11.72 18.03
N PRO A 569 -2.11 -11.39 17.37
CA PRO A 569 -3.10 -12.40 17.06
C PRO A 569 -2.36 -13.53 16.38
N ASP A 570 -2.28 -14.66 17.06
CA ASP A 570 -1.90 -15.90 16.43
C ASP A 570 -2.80 -15.94 15.20
N HIS A 571 -2.22 -15.86 14.00
CA HIS A 571 -3.00 -15.70 12.78
C HIS A 571 -3.88 -16.94 12.52
N THR A 572 -3.75 -17.98 13.37
CA THR A 572 -4.69 -19.08 13.54
C THR A 572 -5.91 -18.73 14.42
N GLU A 573 -5.83 -17.82 15.41
CA GLU A 573 -6.94 -17.46 16.31
C GLU A 573 -8.04 -16.62 15.65
N THR A 574 -7.71 -15.74 14.69
CA THR A 574 -8.75 -15.09 13.86
C THR A 574 -9.52 -16.09 12.99
N ARG A 575 -9.01 -17.32 12.84
CA ARG A 575 -9.67 -18.44 12.15
C ARG A 575 -10.24 -19.48 13.12
N SER A 576 -9.85 -19.50 14.41
CA SER A 576 -10.17 -20.58 15.36
C SER A 576 -11.55 -20.44 16.04
N ARG A 577 -12.25 -19.31 15.88
CA ARG A 577 -13.65 -19.14 16.30
C ARG A 577 -14.55 -18.79 15.13
N ARG A 578 -14.84 -19.76 14.27
CA ARG A 578 -15.99 -19.68 13.37
C ARG A 578 -16.75 -21.01 13.40
N ASP A 579 -17.95 -20.96 13.99
CA ASP A 579 -19.10 -21.69 13.45
C ASP A 579 -18.98 -21.70 11.92
N THR A 580 -19.17 -22.86 11.30
CA THR A 580 -19.14 -23.15 9.85
C THR A 580 -19.54 -21.97 8.95
N ALA A 581 -18.63 -21.00 8.75
CA ALA A 581 -18.94 -19.78 8.04
C ALA A 581 -18.96 -20.10 6.55
N ARG A 582 -20.17 -20.18 5.98
CA ARG A 582 -20.43 -20.38 4.55
C ARG A 582 -19.52 -19.46 3.72
N VAL A 583 -18.80 -20.04 2.75
CA VAL A 583 -17.99 -19.28 1.78
C VAL A 583 -18.86 -18.16 1.20
N PRO A 584 -18.42 -16.89 1.25
CA PRO A 584 -19.20 -15.77 0.75
C PRO A 584 -19.54 -15.97 -0.74
N PRO A 585 -20.69 -15.47 -1.22
CA PRO A 585 -21.08 -15.63 -2.61
C PRO A 585 -20.05 -15.02 -3.56
N LEU A 586 -19.73 -15.77 -4.61
CA LEU A 586 -18.94 -15.35 -5.75
C LEU A 586 -19.83 -15.37 -6.99
N HIS A 587 -19.79 -14.29 -7.77
CA HIS A 587 -20.39 -14.24 -9.09
C HIS A 587 -19.29 -14.10 -10.14
N VAL A 588 -19.27 -15.02 -11.10
CA VAL A 588 -18.31 -14.96 -12.21
C VAL A 588 -19.01 -14.38 -13.42
N VAL A 589 -18.45 -13.30 -13.95
CA VAL A 589 -19.02 -12.55 -15.07
C VAL A 589 -18.07 -12.59 -16.26
N ARG A 590 -18.56 -13.05 -17.41
CA ARG A 590 -17.80 -12.98 -18.65
C ARG A 590 -17.84 -11.58 -19.26
N VAL A 591 -16.67 -11.06 -19.59
CA VAL A 591 -16.50 -9.76 -20.27
C VAL A 591 -15.64 -9.90 -21.53
N GLN A 592 -15.65 -8.88 -22.38
CA GLN A 592 -14.87 -8.88 -23.62
C GLN A 592 -13.38 -8.65 -23.35
N ALA A 593 -13.06 -7.69 -22.48
CA ALA A 593 -11.68 -7.35 -22.15
C ALA A 593 -11.58 -6.64 -20.80
N LEU A 594 -10.41 -6.74 -20.20
CA LEU A 594 -10.02 -6.07 -18.96
C LEU A 594 -8.82 -5.16 -19.20
N PRO A 595 -8.56 -4.19 -18.31
CA PRO A 595 -7.41 -3.32 -18.42
C PRO A 595 -6.10 -4.12 -18.52
N ARG A 596 -5.13 -3.58 -19.26
CA ARG A 596 -3.81 -4.21 -19.51
C ARG A 596 -3.88 -5.58 -20.22
N GLY A 597 -5.04 -5.99 -20.71
CA GLY A 597 -5.22 -7.28 -21.38
C GLY A 597 -5.13 -8.48 -20.43
N CYS A 598 -5.41 -8.27 -19.14
CA CYS A 598 -5.49 -9.35 -18.15
C CYS A 598 -6.72 -10.25 -18.41
N ASN A 599 -6.67 -11.49 -17.93
CA ASN A 599 -7.74 -12.46 -18.12
C ASN A 599 -8.77 -12.48 -16.98
N ILE A 600 -8.43 -11.91 -15.83
CA ILE A 600 -9.30 -11.85 -14.65
C ILE A 600 -9.12 -10.55 -13.85
N GLU A 601 -10.22 -10.05 -13.31
CA GLU A 601 -10.28 -8.93 -12.36
C GLU A 601 -11.21 -9.31 -11.20
N TRP A 602 -10.73 -9.21 -9.96
CA TRP A 602 -11.53 -9.42 -8.76
C TRP A 602 -12.06 -8.10 -8.22
N VAL A 603 -13.34 -8.07 -7.86
CA VAL A 603 -13.99 -6.99 -7.11
C VAL A 603 -14.55 -7.58 -5.83
N GLY A 604 -14.36 -6.90 -4.71
CA GLY A 604 -14.84 -7.38 -3.40
C GLY A 604 -15.57 -6.30 -2.62
N PHE A 605 -16.61 -6.71 -1.90
CA PHE A 605 -17.33 -5.90 -0.94
C PHE A 605 -17.20 -6.56 0.43
N GLY A 606 -16.69 -5.84 1.43
CA GLY A 606 -16.38 -6.43 2.73
C GLY A 606 -16.86 -5.59 3.91
N LEU A 607 -16.86 -6.21 5.09
CA LEU A 607 -17.35 -5.64 6.34
C LEU A 607 -16.26 -5.68 7.42
N THR A 608 -16.17 -4.63 8.23
CA THR A 608 -15.16 -4.53 9.29
C THR A 608 -15.60 -5.13 10.63
N ASN A 609 -16.81 -5.68 10.73
CA ASN A 609 -17.29 -6.45 11.88
C ASN A 609 -18.35 -7.48 11.43
N ASP A 610 -18.69 -8.43 12.32
CA ASP A 610 -19.65 -9.53 12.06
C ASP A 610 -21.13 -9.15 12.26
N GLY A 611 -21.45 -7.86 12.44
CA GLY A 611 -22.81 -7.41 12.73
C GLY A 611 -23.72 -7.38 11.49
N GLY A 612 -24.47 -8.46 11.24
CA GLY A 612 -25.64 -8.52 10.34
C GLY A 612 -25.34 -8.53 8.82
N GLU A 613 -26.33 -8.95 8.03
CA GLU A 613 -26.25 -8.84 6.56
C GLU A 613 -26.34 -7.36 6.14
N HIS A 614 -25.30 -6.88 5.49
CA HIS A 614 -25.29 -5.54 4.91
C HIS A 614 -25.72 -5.60 3.46
N HIS A 615 -26.74 -4.82 3.14
CA HIS A 615 -27.18 -4.60 1.79
C HIS A 615 -26.16 -3.73 1.06
N VAL A 616 -25.54 -4.25 -0.01
CA VAL A 616 -24.60 -3.51 -0.87
C VAL A 616 -25.29 -3.25 -2.22
N PRO A 617 -25.98 -2.11 -2.43
CA PRO A 617 -26.77 -1.86 -3.63
C PRO A 617 -25.95 -1.95 -4.92
N HIS A 618 -24.68 -1.56 -4.87
CA HIS A 618 -23.79 -1.61 -6.03
C HIS A 618 -23.52 -3.05 -6.48
N ALA A 619 -23.34 -3.99 -5.54
CA ALA A 619 -23.13 -5.39 -5.85
C ALA A 619 -24.34 -5.96 -6.60
N GLN A 620 -25.56 -5.73 -6.08
CA GLN A 620 -26.80 -6.16 -6.73
C GLN A 620 -26.99 -5.53 -8.11
N HIS A 621 -26.63 -4.26 -8.27
CA HIS A 621 -26.68 -3.60 -9.56
C HIS A 621 -25.77 -4.28 -10.59
N LEU A 622 -24.55 -4.65 -10.22
CA LEU A 622 -23.66 -5.41 -11.10
C LEU A 622 -24.29 -6.75 -11.50
N LEU A 623 -24.93 -7.48 -10.57
CA LEU A 623 -25.58 -8.75 -10.89
C LEU A 623 -26.76 -8.59 -11.85
N ARG A 624 -27.56 -7.54 -11.67
CA ARG A 624 -28.65 -7.21 -12.59
C ARG A 624 -28.12 -6.82 -13.97
N LEU A 625 -27.10 -5.97 -14.01
CA LEU A 625 -26.52 -5.45 -15.24
C LEU A 625 -25.90 -6.57 -16.08
N PHE A 626 -25.18 -7.48 -15.44
CA PHE A 626 -24.48 -8.59 -16.10
C PHE A 626 -25.25 -9.91 -16.05
N GLN A 627 -26.56 -9.91 -15.81
CA GLN A 627 -27.34 -11.14 -15.61
C GLN A 627 -27.18 -12.14 -16.76
N GLN A 628 -27.06 -11.66 -18.01
CA GLN A 628 -26.89 -12.49 -19.21
C GLN A 628 -25.43 -12.95 -19.43
N ASN A 629 -24.49 -12.42 -18.64
CA ASN A 629 -23.05 -12.66 -18.73
C ASN A 629 -22.50 -13.47 -17.55
N ILE A 630 -23.34 -13.79 -16.54
CA ILE A 630 -22.96 -14.67 -15.43
C ILE A 630 -22.81 -16.11 -15.94
N ILE A 631 -21.73 -16.79 -15.55
CA ILE A 631 -21.30 -18.10 -16.10
C ILE A 631 -20.95 -19.17 -15.06
#